data_AF-A0A2G5T6N7-F1
#
_entry.id   AF-A0A2G5T6N7-F1
#
_cell.length_a   1.000
_cell.length_b   1.000
_cell.length_c   1.000
_cell.angle_alpha   90.00
_cell.angle_beta   90.00
_cell.angle_gamma   90.00
#
_symmetry.space_group_name_H-M   'P 1'
#
loop_
_entity.id
_entity.type
_entity.pdbx_description
1 polymer ?
#
loop_
_entity_poly.entity_id
_entity_poly.type
_entity_poly.pdbx_seq_one_letter_code
_entity_poly.pdbx_strand_id
1 'polypeptide(L)'
;MGSYNETFVCKPPAQSPWWAPVVFLQFVIVILGCISHVIFVKLAVVPRNFGRYIRVAFALISAMMLNMLLTSTGAFVITLMNGKFIEDCEISAMLPRKWLLYIHSFGEYFFVVCELLGTIERVISTYYPNFRKSDAFTVYIAIAGVLGISASFAYIYFIRISFVKHLFAIGFGSLTAMEILNGIIVFILLHAAKRKYKNSKDATLNFKFEISQSYSYCRCAAASVIARVFIITFVYLQVFGLFEGSWGDSGFYYVMNILINLYCLVYPWAIMLCHRKIRGEVCH
;
A
#
# COMPACT_ATOMS: atom_id res chain seq x y z
N MET A 1 -14.18 -7.35 9.15
CA MET A 1 -14.96 -6.54 8.20
C MET A 1 -16.20 -7.32 7.80
N GLY A 2 -17.27 -7.25 8.58
CA GLY A 2 -18.49 -8.04 8.35
C GLY A 2 -19.68 -7.13 8.07
N SER A 3 -20.47 -7.51 7.07
CA SER A 3 -21.83 -6.98 6.89
C SER A 3 -22.66 -7.33 8.13
N TYR A 4 -22.83 -6.37 9.03
CA TYR A 4 -23.76 -6.54 10.14
C TYR A 4 -25.15 -6.22 9.62
N ASN A 5 -25.92 -7.28 9.38
CA ASN A 5 -27.35 -7.20 9.10
C ASN A 5 -28.06 -6.57 10.32
N GLU A 6 -29.25 -6.00 10.14
CA GLU A 6 -30.05 -5.36 11.21
C GLU A 6 -30.34 -6.30 12.40
N THR A 7 -30.11 -7.61 12.23
CA THR A 7 -30.28 -8.67 13.25
C THR A 7 -28.97 -9.10 13.94
N PHE A 8 -27.85 -8.40 13.73
CA PHE A 8 -26.58 -8.80 14.34
C PHE A 8 -26.56 -8.56 15.86
N VAL A 9 -26.59 -9.65 16.63
CA VAL A 9 -26.36 -9.62 18.08
C VAL A 9 -24.86 -9.66 18.34
N CYS A 10 -24.33 -8.56 18.86
CA CYS A 10 -22.93 -8.42 19.22
C CYS A 10 -22.56 -9.43 20.33
N LYS A 11 -21.69 -10.39 20.00
CA LYS A 11 -21.03 -11.25 20.99
C LYS A 11 -19.56 -10.85 21.06
N PRO A 12 -19.14 -10.07 22.07
CA PRO A 12 -17.75 -9.64 22.17
C PRO A 12 -16.84 -10.86 22.40
N PRO A 13 -15.69 -10.96 21.70
CA PRO A 13 -14.73 -12.02 21.93
C PRO A 13 -14.12 -11.88 23.34
N ALA A 14 -13.75 -13.02 23.92
CA ALA A 14 -13.06 -13.05 25.21
C ALA A 14 -11.74 -12.26 25.11
N GLN A 15 -11.58 -11.26 25.97
CA GLN A 15 -10.35 -10.48 26.04
C GLN A 15 -9.27 -11.30 26.76
N SER A 16 -8.07 -11.32 26.19
CA SER A 16 -6.97 -12.11 26.73
C SER A 16 -5.72 -11.24 26.88
N PRO A 17 -5.05 -11.25 28.04
CA PRO A 17 -3.80 -10.51 28.27
C PRO A 17 -2.67 -10.91 27.31
N TRP A 18 -2.76 -12.10 26.70
CA TRP A 18 -1.82 -12.59 25.68
C TRP A 18 -1.69 -11.67 24.45
N TRP A 19 -2.64 -10.76 24.24
CA TRP A 19 -2.56 -9.77 23.16
C TRP A 19 -1.72 -8.55 23.50
N ALA A 20 -1.37 -8.32 24.76
CA ALA A 20 -0.59 -7.16 25.17
C ALA A 20 0.79 -7.04 24.46
N PRO A 21 1.59 -8.12 24.31
CA PRO A 21 2.84 -8.05 23.54
C PRO A 21 2.61 -7.69 22.07
N VAL A 22 1.53 -8.20 21.48
CA VAL A 22 1.16 -7.96 20.08
C VAL A 22 0.72 -6.50 19.87
N VAL A 23 -0.05 -5.96 20.83
CA VAL A 23 -0.42 -4.54 20.89
C VAL A 23 0.82 -3.65 21.03
N PHE A 24 1.75 -4.00 21.92
CA PHE A 24 2.99 -3.25 22.07
C PHE A 24 3.82 -3.25 20.78
N LEU A 25 3.98 -4.41 20.14
CA LEU A 25 4.68 -4.54 18.86
C LEU A 25 4.06 -3.65 17.77
N GLN A 26 2.73 -3.54 17.74
CA GLN A 26 2.03 -2.68 16.79
C GLN A 26 2.44 -1.20 16.92
N PHE A 27 2.58 -0.68 18.15
CA PHE A 27 3.05 0.69 18.37
C PHE A 27 4.50 0.87 17.92
N VAL A 28 5.37 -0.11 18.21
CA VAL A 28 6.76 -0.09 17.76
C VAL A 28 6.84 -0.03 16.23
N ILE A 29 6.07 -0.88 15.53
CA ILE A 29 6.02 -0.90 14.07
C ILE A 29 5.57 0.45 13.52
N VAL A 30 4.54 1.07 14.10
CA VAL A 30 4.01 2.34 13.63
C VAL A 30 5.01 3.49 13.83
N ILE A 31 5.63 3.58 15.01
CA ILE A 31 6.63 4.61 15.31
C ILE A 31 7.80 4.49 14.32
N LEU A 32 8.34 3.28 14.17
CA LEU A 32 9.42 3.02 13.22
C LEU A 32 8.97 3.29 11.77
N GLY A 33 7.72 2.99 11.44
CA GLY A 33 7.14 3.23 10.11
C GLY A 33 7.03 4.73 9.82
N CYS A 34 6.59 5.53 10.79
CA CYS A 34 6.55 6.98 10.64
C CYS A 34 7.97 7.54 10.41
N ILE A 35 8.94 7.08 11.19
CA ILE A 35 10.36 7.46 11.04
C ILE A 35 10.89 7.04 9.66
N SER A 36 10.61 5.82 9.21
CA SER A 36 11.09 5.32 7.91
C SER A 36 10.56 6.16 6.75
N HIS A 37 9.30 6.59 6.81
CA HIS A 37 8.70 7.47 5.81
C HIS A 37 9.29 8.89 5.82
N VAL A 38 9.61 9.44 7.00
CA VAL A 38 10.29 10.75 7.10
C VAL A 38 11.68 10.69 6.45
N ILE A 39 12.46 9.64 6.76
CA ILE A 39 13.78 9.41 6.15
C ILE A 39 13.64 9.24 4.64
N PHE A 40 12.67 8.45 4.20
CA PHE A 40 12.41 8.21 2.79
C PHE A 40 12.06 9.47 2.01
N VAL A 41 11.18 10.32 2.55
CA VAL A 41 10.87 11.60 1.90
C VAL A 41 12.14 12.45 1.77
N LYS A 42 12.96 12.51 2.83
CA LYS A 42 14.21 13.28 2.83
C LYS A 42 15.25 12.76 1.83
N LEU A 43 15.35 11.44 1.61
CA LEU A 43 16.42 10.83 0.79
C LEU A 43 16.00 10.45 -0.63
N ALA A 44 14.73 10.10 -0.85
CA ALA A 44 14.22 9.63 -2.14
C ALA A 44 13.32 10.65 -2.84
N VAL A 45 12.51 11.42 -2.10
CA VAL A 45 11.51 12.33 -2.67
C VAL A 45 12.06 13.75 -2.87
N VAL A 46 12.67 14.33 -1.84
CA VAL A 46 13.23 15.69 -1.90
C VAL A 46 14.41 15.77 -2.88
N PRO A 47 15.40 14.86 -2.83
CA PRO A 47 16.55 14.92 -3.73
C PRO A 47 16.14 14.63 -5.18
N ARG A 48 16.83 15.24 -6.15
CA ARG A 48 16.58 14.99 -7.60
C ARG A 48 17.21 13.66 -8.09
N ASN A 49 17.24 12.66 -7.22
CA ASN A 49 17.78 11.33 -7.51
C ASN A 49 16.85 10.53 -8.45
N PHE A 50 15.54 10.78 -8.39
CA PHE A 50 14.51 10.21 -9.28
C PHE A 50 13.88 11.29 -10.18
N GLY A 51 13.31 10.86 -11.32
CA GLY A 51 12.51 11.73 -12.20
C GLY A 51 11.30 12.36 -11.49
N ARG A 52 10.82 13.50 -11.99
CA ARG A 52 9.72 14.28 -11.37
C ARG A 52 8.49 13.44 -11.05
N TYR A 53 7.98 12.67 -12.01
CA TYR A 53 6.77 11.86 -11.85
C TYR A 53 6.92 10.78 -10.78
N ILE A 54 8.06 10.10 -10.74
CA ILE A 54 8.33 9.07 -9.72
C ILE A 54 8.46 9.68 -8.33
N ARG A 55 9.07 10.86 -8.20
CA ARG A 55 9.12 11.56 -6.91
C ARG A 55 7.73 11.95 -6.42
N VAL A 56 6.85 12.41 -7.31
CA VAL A 56 5.45 12.69 -6.97
C VAL A 56 4.74 11.40 -6.56
N ALA A 57 4.88 10.31 -7.32
CA ALA A 57 4.29 9.02 -6.97
C ALA A 57 4.79 8.53 -5.59
N PHE A 58 6.10 8.55 -5.33
CA PHE A 58 6.68 8.20 -4.03
C PHE A 58 6.20 9.10 -2.89
N ALA A 59 6.03 10.40 -3.13
CA ALA A 59 5.46 11.31 -2.13
C ALA A 59 4.04 10.91 -1.76
N LEU A 60 3.19 10.64 -2.77
CA LEU A 60 1.80 10.23 -2.58
C LEU A 60 1.69 8.86 -1.91
N ILE A 61 2.48 7.88 -2.35
CA ILE A 61 2.54 6.54 -1.72
C ILE A 61 2.94 6.67 -0.24
N SER A 62 3.99 7.44 0.04
CA SER A 62 4.44 7.69 1.41
C SER A 62 3.36 8.37 2.26
N ALA A 63 2.64 9.35 1.69
CA ALA A 63 1.54 10.02 2.38
C ALA A 63 0.38 9.05 2.68
N MET A 64 0.02 8.17 1.74
CA MET A 64 -1.05 7.19 1.93
C MET A 64 -0.67 6.08 2.91
N MET A 65 0.58 5.62 2.90
CA MET A 65 1.06 4.64 3.89
C MET A 65 1.12 5.24 5.30
N LEU A 66 1.57 6.51 5.44
CA LEU A 66 1.47 7.23 6.71
C LEU A 66 0.01 7.38 7.16
N ASN A 67 -0.90 7.71 6.24
CA ASN A 67 -2.32 7.76 6.53
C ASN A 67 -2.84 6.41 7.09
N MET A 68 -2.49 5.31 6.43
CA MET A 68 -2.86 3.96 6.88
C MET A 68 -2.29 3.64 8.26
N LEU A 69 -1.01 3.95 8.52
CA LEU A 69 -0.37 3.74 9.83
C LEU A 69 -1.08 4.53 10.94
N LEU A 70 -1.32 5.84 10.71
CA LEU A 70 -1.91 6.72 11.72
C LEU A 70 -3.38 6.40 11.99
N THR A 71 -4.16 6.09 10.95
CA THR A 71 -5.58 5.70 11.10
C THR A 71 -5.72 4.35 11.79
N SER A 72 -4.85 3.40 11.46
CA SER A 72 -4.72 2.09 12.12
C SER A 72 -4.43 2.27 13.61
N THR A 73 -3.41 3.07 13.96
CA THR A 73 -3.09 3.39 15.36
C THR A 73 -4.19 4.13 16.09
N GLY A 74 -4.82 5.12 15.45
CA GLY A 74 -5.96 5.83 16.04
C GLY A 74 -7.10 4.87 16.39
N ALA A 75 -7.41 3.92 15.50
CA ALA A 75 -8.42 2.90 15.77
C ALA A 75 -8.00 1.99 16.94
N PHE A 76 -6.72 1.61 17.04
CA PHE A 76 -6.23 0.82 18.17
C PHE A 76 -6.26 1.58 19.50
N VAL A 77 -5.89 2.86 19.50
CA VAL A 77 -5.96 3.70 20.71
C VAL A 77 -7.39 3.79 21.22
N ILE A 78 -8.39 3.96 20.32
CA ILE A 78 -9.81 3.93 20.70
C ILE A 78 -10.16 2.59 21.35
N THR A 79 -9.69 1.46 20.81
CA THR A 79 -9.92 0.14 21.43
C THR A 79 -9.35 0.07 22.84
N LEU A 80 -8.11 0.52 23.05
CA LEU A 80 -7.43 0.48 24.34
C LEU A 80 -8.04 1.42 25.37
N MET A 81 -8.48 2.61 24.95
CA MET A 81 -9.18 3.57 25.83
C MET A 81 -10.48 3.00 26.39
N ASN A 82 -11.07 2.00 25.73
CA ASN A 82 -12.26 1.28 26.18
C ASN A 82 -11.92 -0.02 26.93
N GLY A 83 -10.67 -0.21 27.34
CA GLY A 83 -10.23 -1.36 28.15
C GLY A 83 -10.12 -2.69 27.38
N LYS A 84 -10.08 -2.64 26.04
CA LYS A 84 -10.03 -3.84 25.19
C LYS A 84 -8.70 -3.92 24.45
N PHE A 85 -8.14 -5.12 24.30
CA PHE A 85 -6.90 -5.34 23.53
C PHE A 85 -7.18 -5.56 22.06
N ILE A 86 -8.31 -6.21 21.74
CA ILE A 86 -8.75 -6.47 20.36
C ILE A 86 -10.09 -5.79 20.13
N GLU A 87 -10.31 -5.37 18.89
CA GLU A 87 -11.60 -4.84 18.46
C GLU A 87 -12.73 -5.87 18.58
N ASP A 88 -13.89 -5.35 18.94
CA ASP A 88 -15.16 -6.06 18.90
C ASP A 88 -16.24 -5.21 18.23
N CYS A 89 -17.44 -5.76 18.18
CA CYS A 89 -18.57 -5.14 17.51
C CYS A 89 -19.02 -3.82 18.13
N GLU A 90 -18.88 -3.63 19.45
CA GLU A 90 -19.22 -2.36 20.11
C GLU A 90 -18.24 -1.26 19.72
N ILE A 91 -16.95 -1.56 19.79
CA ILE A 91 -15.89 -0.62 19.38
C ILE A 91 -16.01 -0.32 17.88
N SER A 92 -16.35 -1.32 17.07
CA SER A 92 -16.57 -1.18 15.62
C SER A 92 -17.72 -0.23 15.27
N ALA A 93 -18.72 -0.11 16.14
CA ALA A 93 -19.88 0.75 15.92
C ALA A 93 -19.58 2.25 16.16
N MET A 94 -18.51 2.56 16.91
CA MET A 94 -18.18 3.93 17.31
C MET A 94 -17.88 4.83 16.10
N LEU A 95 -18.54 5.99 16.06
CA LEU A 95 -18.43 6.94 14.96
C LEU A 95 -16.98 7.41 14.69
N PRO A 96 -16.16 7.78 15.70
CA PRO A 96 -14.78 8.18 15.47
C PRO A 96 -13.94 7.09 14.80
N ARG A 97 -14.17 5.82 15.18
CA ARG A 97 -13.50 4.67 14.56
C ARG A 97 -13.92 4.48 13.10
N LYS A 98 -15.22 4.63 12.80
CA LYS A 98 -15.72 4.53 11.42
C LYS A 98 -15.05 5.54 10.50
N TRP A 99 -14.91 6.79 10.94
CA TRP A 99 -14.18 7.82 10.20
C TRP A 99 -12.72 7.43 9.94
N LEU A 100 -12.01 6.92 10.96
CA LEU A 100 -10.64 6.44 10.79
C LEU A 100 -10.57 5.30 9.76
N LEU A 101 -11.52 4.37 9.77
CA LEU A 101 -11.57 3.28 8.79
C LEU A 101 -11.89 3.75 7.38
N TYR A 102 -12.71 4.79 7.21
CA TYR A 102 -12.95 5.39 5.89
C TYR A 102 -11.69 6.03 5.33
N ILE A 103 -10.96 6.79 6.15
CA ILE A 103 -9.70 7.41 5.75
C ILE A 103 -8.64 6.33 5.48
N HIS A 104 -8.56 5.29 6.32
CA HIS A 104 -7.68 4.14 6.10
C HIS A 104 -7.93 3.48 4.74
N SER A 105 -9.20 3.20 4.42
CA SER A 105 -9.59 2.58 3.15
C SER A 105 -9.36 3.49 1.94
N PHE A 106 -9.44 4.81 2.11
CA PHE A 106 -8.97 5.75 1.08
C PHE A 106 -7.47 5.54 0.81
N GLY A 107 -6.66 5.54 1.87
CA GLY A 107 -5.22 5.33 1.77
C GLY A 107 -4.87 4.00 1.11
N GLU A 108 -5.56 2.93 1.51
CA GLU A 108 -5.41 1.57 0.98
C GLU A 108 -5.66 1.49 -0.53
N TYR A 109 -6.71 2.13 -1.05
CA TYR A 109 -6.94 2.08 -2.49
C TYR A 109 -6.03 3.04 -3.27
N PHE A 110 -5.87 4.26 -2.75
CA PHE A 110 -5.17 5.31 -3.48
C PHE A 110 -3.66 5.08 -3.56
N PHE A 111 -3.05 4.39 -2.60
CA PHE A 111 -1.63 4.03 -2.73
C PHE A 111 -1.40 3.07 -3.91
N VAL A 112 -2.27 2.09 -4.15
CA VAL A 112 -2.17 1.15 -5.29
C VAL A 112 -2.27 1.91 -6.61
N VAL A 113 -3.20 2.87 -6.69
CA VAL A 113 -3.30 3.77 -7.83
C VAL A 113 -1.97 4.49 -8.05
N CYS A 114 -1.36 5.04 -7.00
CA CYS A 114 -0.09 5.76 -7.12
C CYS A 114 1.07 4.85 -7.57
N GLU A 115 1.11 3.60 -7.09
CA GLU A 115 2.08 2.60 -7.57
C GLU A 115 1.88 2.28 -9.05
N LEU A 116 0.63 2.08 -9.48
CA LEU A 116 0.30 1.81 -10.88
C LEU A 116 0.68 3.00 -11.78
N LEU A 117 0.41 4.24 -11.35
CA LEU A 117 0.82 5.45 -12.07
C LEU A 117 2.35 5.53 -12.20
N GLY A 118 3.09 5.20 -11.13
CA GLY A 118 4.54 5.11 -11.16
C GLY A 118 5.04 4.05 -12.15
N THR A 119 4.42 2.88 -12.14
CA THR A 119 4.74 1.78 -13.07
C THR A 119 4.45 2.16 -14.52
N ILE A 120 3.28 2.76 -14.80
CA ILE A 120 2.89 3.24 -16.13
C ILE A 120 3.89 4.29 -16.63
N GLU A 121 4.31 5.24 -15.78
CA GLU A 121 5.32 6.22 -16.18
C GLU A 121 6.65 5.56 -16.54
N ARG A 122 7.08 4.53 -15.82
CA ARG A 122 8.30 3.76 -16.16
C ARG A 122 8.14 2.96 -17.46
N VAL A 123 6.97 2.38 -17.72
CA VAL A 123 6.67 1.72 -19.01
C VAL A 123 6.81 2.73 -20.14
N ILE A 124 6.13 3.87 -20.03
CA ILE A 124 6.15 4.92 -21.06
C ILE A 124 7.56 5.49 -21.23
N SER A 125 8.32 5.72 -20.15
CA SER A 125 9.72 6.15 -20.25
C SER A 125 10.60 5.13 -20.98
N THR A 126 10.30 3.84 -20.83
CA THR A 126 11.09 2.75 -21.43
C THR A 126 10.76 2.50 -22.90
N TYR A 127 9.49 2.62 -23.30
CA TYR A 127 9.02 2.29 -24.65
C TYR A 127 8.67 3.50 -25.52
N TYR A 128 8.22 4.61 -24.94
CA TYR A 128 7.74 5.81 -25.64
C TYR A 128 8.31 7.12 -25.04
N PRO A 129 9.65 7.30 -25.07
CA PRO A 129 10.31 8.42 -24.37
C PRO A 129 9.95 9.81 -24.93
N ASN A 130 9.58 9.90 -26.21
CA ASN A 130 9.14 11.16 -26.81
C ASN A 130 7.77 11.59 -26.28
N PHE A 131 6.83 10.64 -26.15
CA PHE A 131 5.52 10.90 -25.58
C PHE A 131 5.62 11.33 -24.11
N ARG A 132 6.48 10.67 -23.32
CA ARG A 132 6.74 11.03 -21.91
C ARG A 132 7.12 12.49 -21.70
N LYS A 133 7.81 13.11 -22.67
CA LYS A 133 8.26 14.51 -22.61
C LYS A 133 7.20 15.52 -23.04
N SER A 134 6.10 15.05 -23.64
CA SER A 134 5.03 15.92 -24.10
C SER A 134 4.17 16.46 -22.95
N ASP A 135 3.56 17.62 -23.15
CA ASP A 135 2.59 18.17 -22.20
C ASP A 135 1.33 17.30 -22.06
N ALA A 136 0.96 16.61 -23.15
CA ALA A 136 -0.15 15.65 -23.15
C ALA A 136 0.05 14.56 -22.09
N PHE A 137 1.27 14.04 -21.93
CA PHE A 137 1.56 13.03 -20.91
C PHE A 137 1.29 13.54 -19.50
N THR A 138 1.63 14.80 -19.21
CA THR A 138 1.34 15.44 -17.92
C THR A 138 -0.17 15.47 -17.65
N VAL A 139 -0.96 15.83 -18.66
CA VAL A 139 -2.43 15.88 -18.58
C VAL A 139 -3.00 14.48 -18.34
N TYR A 140 -2.54 13.46 -19.06
CA TYR A 140 -3.00 12.08 -18.88
C TYR A 140 -2.72 11.55 -17.46
N ILE A 141 -1.53 11.79 -16.92
CA ILE A 141 -1.20 11.39 -15.55
C ILE A 141 -2.07 12.12 -14.53
N ALA A 142 -2.33 13.41 -14.74
CA ALA A 142 -3.21 14.19 -13.85
C ALA A 142 -4.66 13.65 -13.86
N ILE A 143 -5.22 13.40 -15.06
CA ILE A 143 -6.57 12.81 -15.21
C ILE A 143 -6.63 11.45 -14.53
N ALA A 144 -5.63 10.59 -14.75
CA ALA A 144 -5.57 9.27 -14.12
C ALA A 144 -5.50 9.37 -12.58
N GLY A 145 -4.81 10.38 -12.03
CA GLY A 145 -4.81 10.68 -10.61
C GLY A 145 -6.20 11.06 -10.07
N VAL A 146 -6.93 11.94 -10.77
CA VAL A 146 -8.30 12.35 -10.38
C VAL A 146 -9.29 11.18 -10.45
N LEU A 147 -9.18 10.34 -11.49
CA LEU A 147 -9.97 9.11 -11.59
C LEU A 147 -9.65 8.15 -10.44
N GLY A 148 -8.37 8.05 -10.06
CA GLY A 148 -7.92 7.28 -8.90
C GLY A 148 -8.51 7.75 -7.57
N ILE A 149 -8.59 9.07 -7.35
CA ILE A 149 -9.25 9.65 -6.16
C ILE A 149 -10.73 9.26 -6.15
N SER A 150 -11.41 9.40 -7.30
CA SER A 150 -12.82 9.07 -7.45
C SER A 150 -13.08 7.58 -7.19
N ALA A 151 -12.23 6.70 -7.73
CA ALA A 151 -12.27 5.27 -7.50
C ALA A 151 -12.04 4.90 -6.03
N SER A 152 -11.18 5.65 -5.32
CA SER A 152 -10.93 5.46 -3.89
C SER A 152 -12.17 5.79 -3.04
N PHE A 153 -12.92 6.83 -3.41
CA PHE A 153 -14.23 7.11 -2.77
C PHE A 153 -15.26 6.02 -3.07
N ALA A 154 -15.32 5.53 -4.32
CA ALA A 154 -16.20 4.41 -4.67
C ALA A 154 -15.83 3.13 -3.88
N TYR A 155 -14.53 2.87 -3.70
CA TYR A 155 -14.04 1.76 -2.90
C TYR A 155 -14.54 1.84 -1.45
N ILE A 156 -14.40 2.99 -0.78
CA ILE A 156 -14.93 3.20 0.58
C ILE A 156 -16.42 2.89 0.63
N TYR A 157 -17.19 3.38 -0.34
CA TYR A 157 -18.62 3.11 -0.41
C TYR A 157 -18.90 1.60 -0.49
N PHE A 158 -18.21 0.90 -1.39
CA PHE A 158 -18.39 -0.54 -1.57
C PHE A 158 -18.04 -1.36 -0.32
N ILE A 159 -16.88 -1.11 0.30
CA ILE A 159 -16.37 -1.96 1.37
C ILE A 159 -16.77 -1.53 2.79
N ARG A 160 -17.16 -0.27 3.00
CA ARG A 160 -17.43 0.28 4.34
C ARG A 160 -18.81 0.90 4.56
N ILE A 161 -19.54 1.24 3.49
CA ILE A 161 -20.84 1.93 3.61
C ILE A 161 -22.00 1.06 3.13
N SER A 162 -21.85 0.39 1.98
CA SER A 162 -22.96 -0.34 1.37
C SER A 162 -23.40 -1.56 2.17
N PHE A 163 -22.47 -2.22 2.87
CA PHE A 163 -22.69 -3.50 3.57
C PHE A 163 -23.33 -4.61 2.71
N VAL A 164 -23.24 -4.49 1.38
CA VAL A 164 -23.77 -5.46 0.44
C VAL A 164 -22.66 -6.39 -0.02
N LYS A 165 -22.86 -7.71 0.15
CA LYS A 165 -21.83 -8.75 -0.12
C LYS A 165 -21.24 -8.66 -1.53
N HIS A 166 -22.05 -8.43 -2.56
CA HIS A 166 -21.54 -8.33 -3.94
C HIS A 166 -20.76 -7.04 -4.19
N LEU A 167 -21.17 -5.91 -3.60
CA LEU A 167 -20.40 -4.66 -3.69
C LEU A 167 -19.07 -4.78 -2.95
N PHE A 168 -19.05 -5.42 -1.78
CA PHE A 168 -17.82 -5.75 -1.08
C PHE A 168 -16.87 -6.58 -1.95
N ALA A 169 -17.39 -7.62 -2.62
CA ALA A 169 -16.60 -8.46 -3.52
C ALA A 169 -16.05 -7.67 -4.73
N ILE A 170 -16.83 -6.74 -5.29
CA ILE A 170 -16.38 -5.85 -6.38
C ILE A 170 -15.28 -4.91 -5.86
N GLY A 171 -15.48 -4.27 -4.71
CA GLY A 171 -14.50 -3.36 -4.13
C GLY A 171 -13.17 -4.06 -3.84
N PHE A 172 -13.20 -5.13 -3.03
CA PHE A 172 -12.01 -5.89 -2.68
C PHE A 172 -11.38 -6.59 -3.90
N GLY A 173 -12.20 -7.15 -4.79
CA GLY A 173 -11.76 -7.76 -6.04
C GLY A 173 -11.06 -6.78 -6.98
N SER A 174 -11.54 -5.52 -7.05
CA SER A 174 -10.89 -4.48 -7.86
C SER A 174 -9.51 -4.11 -7.33
N LEU A 175 -9.35 -4.01 -5.99
CA LEU A 175 -8.06 -3.77 -5.35
C LEU A 175 -7.08 -4.90 -5.69
N THR A 176 -7.50 -6.16 -5.49
CA THR A 176 -6.73 -7.35 -5.83
C THR A 176 -6.33 -7.38 -7.30
N ALA A 177 -7.26 -7.08 -8.21
CA ALA A 177 -7.00 -7.08 -9.64
C ALA A 177 -5.95 -6.04 -10.04
N MET A 178 -6.01 -4.82 -9.48
CA MET A 178 -5.02 -3.78 -9.73
C MET A 178 -3.63 -4.20 -9.24
N GLU A 179 -3.53 -4.80 -8.05
CA GLU A 179 -2.26 -5.28 -7.49
C GLU A 179 -1.63 -6.38 -8.35
N ILE A 180 -2.42 -7.37 -8.78
CA ILE A 180 -1.95 -8.44 -9.67
C ILE A 180 -1.52 -7.87 -11.03
N LEU A 181 -2.32 -6.97 -11.61
CA LEU A 181 -1.99 -6.35 -12.89
C LEU A 181 -0.71 -5.50 -12.80
N ASN A 182 -0.58 -4.69 -11.75
CA ASN A 182 0.64 -3.92 -11.48
C ASN A 182 1.84 -4.86 -11.36
N GLY A 183 1.70 -5.97 -10.63
CA GLY A 183 2.71 -7.02 -10.53
C GLY A 183 3.17 -7.57 -11.87
N ILE A 184 2.24 -8.00 -12.72
CA ILE A 184 2.54 -8.51 -14.06
C ILE A 184 3.33 -7.48 -14.86
N ILE A 185 2.89 -6.22 -14.88
CA ILE A 185 3.55 -5.13 -15.61
C ILE A 185 4.96 -4.88 -15.05
N VAL A 186 5.13 -4.85 -13.73
CA VAL A 186 6.43 -4.66 -13.07
C VAL A 186 7.42 -5.75 -13.46
N PHE A 187 7.01 -7.03 -13.46
CA PHE A 187 7.90 -8.14 -13.83
C PHE A 187 8.27 -8.12 -15.32
N ILE A 188 7.32 -7.82 -16.21
CA ILE A 188 7.60 -7.63 -17.64
C ILE A 188 8.60 -6.49 -17.83
N LEU A 189 8.37 -5.36 -17.17
CA LEU A 189 9.23 -4.19 -17.26
C LEU A 189 10.62 -4.44 -16.67
N LEU A 190 10.72 -5.19 -15.57
CA LEU A 190 12.00 -5.60 -14.99
C LEU A 190 12.84 -6.39 -15.99
N HIS A 191 12.23 -7.36 -16.67
CA HIS A 191 12.91 -8.16 -17.69
C HIS A 191 13.34 -7.29 -18.87
N ALA A 192 12.44 -6.45 -19.38
CA ALA A 192 12.71 -5.56 -20.50
C ALA A 192 13.82 -4.53 -20.20
N ALA A 193 13.76 -3.89 -19.03
CA ALA A 193 14.76 -2.93 -18.58
C ALA A 193 16.13 -3.59 -18.41
N LYS A 194 16.19 -4.80 -17.81
CA LYS A 194 17.44 -5.57 -17.67
C LYS A 194 18.05 -5.91 -19.04
N ARG A 195 17.23 -6.35 -20.00
CA ARG A 195 17.68 -6.67 -21.37
C ARG A 195 18.20 -5.44 -22.09
N LYS A 196 17.45 -4.32 -22.07
CA LYS A 196 17.88 -3.07 -22.71
C LYS A 196 19.14 -2.51 -22.05
N TYR A 197 19.27 -2.57 -20.73
CA TYR A 197 20.46 -2.11 -20.02
C TYR A 197 21.73 -2.85 -20.46
N LYS A 198 21.66 -4.19 -20.59
CA LYS A 198 22.80 -5.01 -21.03
C LYS A 198 23.20 -4.76 -22.49
N ASN A 199 22.23 -4.47 -23.34
CA ASN A 199 22.44 -4.36 -24.79
C ASN A 199 22.78 -2.94 -25.26
N SER A 200 22.68 -1.92 -24.39
CA SER A 200 22.83 -0.51 -24.76
C SER A 200 24.23 0.05 -24.42
N LYS A 201 25.30 -0.67 -24.79
CA LYS A 201 26.68 -0.29 -24.46
C LYS A 201 27.08 1.08 -25.03
N ASP A 202 26.56 1.47 -26.19
CA ASP A 202 26.92 2.72 -26.88
C ASP A 202 25.85 3.82 -26.78
N ALA A 203 24.80 3.62 -25.98
CA ALA A 203 23.74 4.61 -25.83
C ALA A 203 24.17 5.84 -25.01
N THR A 204 23.47 6.95 -25.23
CA THR A 204 23.70 8.22 -24.52
C THR A 204 23.55 8.08 -23.00
N LEU A 205 24.28 8.90 -22.25
CA LEU A 205 24.30 8.86 -20.78
C LEU A 205 22.89 9.01 -20.18
N ASN A 206 22.07 9.90 -20.76
CA ASN A 206 20.68 10.14 -20.34
C ASN A 206 19.80 8.90 -20.52
N PHE A 207 19.98 8.16 -21.62
CA PHE A 207 19.23 6.93 -21.87
C PHE A 207 19.63 5.82 -20.88
N LYS A 208 20.92 5.65 -20.63
CA LYS A 208 21.43 4.70 -19.63
C LYS A 208 20.93 5.02 -18.23
N PHE A 209 20.87 6.30 -17.87
CA PHE A 209 20.35 6.76 -16.59
C PHE A 209 18.86 6.42 -16.42
N GLU A 210 18.01 6.73 -17.41
CA GLU A 210 16.58 6.40 -17.36
C GLU A 210 16.32 4.89 -17.26
N ILE A 211 17.06 4.08 -18.02
CA ILE A 211 16.94 2.61 -17.92
C ILE A 211 17.42 2.10 -16.56
N SER A 212 18.52 2.64 -16.03
CA SER A 212 18.98 2.28 -14.69
C SER A 212 17.96 2.63 -13.62
N GLN A 213 17.27 3.79 -13.75
CA GLN A 213 16.19 4.16 -12.85
C GLN A 213 15.00 3.21 -12.96
N SER A 214 14.57 2.87 -14.18
CA SER A 214 13.49 1.89 -14.40
C SER A 214 13.84 0.53 -13.83
N TYR A 215 15.08 0.05 -14.02
CA TYR A 215 15.53 -1.22 -13.44
C TYR A 215 15.55 -1.19 -11.91
N SER A 216 16.07 -0.12 -11.29
CA SER A 216 16.05 0.04 -9.84
C SER A 216 14.63 0.09 -9.29
N TYR A 217 13.74 0.88 -9.90
CA TYR A 217 12.32 0.96 -9.52
C TYR A 217 11.65 -0.41 -9.59
N CYS A 218 11.77 -1.11 -10.73
CA CYS A 218 11.08 -2.40 -10.91
C CYS A 218 11.55 -3.48 -9.94
N ARG A 219 12.81 -3.45 -9.50
CA ARG A 219 13.29 -4.38 -8.46
C ARG A 219 12.59 -4.13 -7.12
N CYS A 220 12.43 -2.86 -6.74
CA CYS A 220 11.72 -2.48 -5.52
C CYS A 220 10.23 -2.83 -5.61
N ALA A 221 9.61 -2.41 -6.70
CA ALA A 221 8.20 -2.66 -6.96
C ALA A 221 7.89 -4.16 -7.00
N ALA A 222 8.78 -4.99 -7.56
CA ALA A 222 8.59 -6.44 -7.56
C ALA A 222 8.58 -7.04 -6.14
N ALA A 223 9.49 -6.61 -5.26
CA ALA A 223 9.51 -7.05 -3.87
C ALA A 223 8.25 -6.61 -3.11
N SER A 224 7.81 -5.37 -3.35
CA SER A 224 6.60 -4.80 -2.77
C SER A 224 5.34 -5.57 -3.22
N VAL A 225 5.20 -5.84 -4.52
CA VAL A 225 4.10 -6.65 -5.08
C VAL A 225 4.08 -8.05 -4.47
N ILE A 226 5.22 -8.73 -4.35
CA ILE A 226 5.27 -10.07 -3.75
C ILE A 226 4.72 -10.04 -2.31
N ALA A 227 5.14 -9.06 -1.51
CA ALA A 227 4.64 -8.90 -0.14
C ALA A 227 3.12 -8.63 -0.10
N ARG A 228 2.61 -7.81 -1.03
CA ARG A 228 1.18 -7.54 -1.17
C ARG A 228 0.37 -8.76 -1.60
N VAL A 229 0.83 -9.51 -2.60
CA VAL A 229 0.20 -10.76 -3.02
C VAL A 229 0.13 -11.73 -1.84
N PHE A 230 1.18 -11.84 -1.04
CA PHE A 230 1.17 -12.68 0.17
C PHE A 230 0.08 -12.24 1.17
N ILE A 231 -0.04 -10.94 1.47
CA ILE A 231 -1.08 -10.41 2.36
C ILE A 231 -2.49 -10.68 1.78
N ILE A 232 -2.68 -10.46 0.48
CA ILE A 232 -3.94 -10.70 -0.21
C ILE A 232 -4.30 -12.19 -0.16
N THR A 233 -3.35 -13.09 -0.45
CA THR A 233 -3.54 -14.53 -0.33
C THR A 233 -3.95 -14.90 1.09
N PHE A 234 -3.29 -14.34 2.11
CA PHE A 234 -3.67 -14.54 3.51
C PHE A 234 -5.13 -14.14 3.80
N VAL A 235 -5.61 -13.02 3.23
CA VAL A 235 -7.03 -12.62 3.29
C VAL A 235 -7.96 -13.60 2.59
N TYR A 236 -7.61 -14.07 1.40
CA TYR A 236 -8.43 -15.05 0.69
C TYR A 236 -8.51 -16.38 1.44
N LEU A 237 -7.43 -16.84 2.10
CA LEU A 237 -7.47 -18.05 2.90
C LEU A 237 -8.53 -17.97 4.03
N GLN A 238 -8.66 -16.80 4.69
CA GLN A 238 -9.74 -16.56 5.65
C GLN A 238 -11.12 -16.54 4.99
N VAL A 239 -11.27 -15.84 3.86
CA VAL A 239 -12.55 -15.72 3.15
C VAL A 239 -13.08 -17.07 2.65
N PHE A 240 -12.18 -17.99 2.28
CA PHE A 240 -12.52 -19.36 1.88
C PHE A 240 -12.70 -20.33 3.06
N GLY A 241 -12.70 -19.82 4.30
CA GLY A 241 -13.03 -20.61 5.49
C GLY A 241 -11.90 -21.51 6.00
N LEU A 242 -10.67 -21.39 5.48
CA LEU A 242 -9.56 -22.25 5.89
C LEU A 242 -9.07 -21.98 7.32
N PHE A 243 -9.47 -20.85 7.90
CA PHE A 243 -9.16 -20.43 9.26
C PHE A 243 -10.40 -20.32 10.16
N GLU A 244 -11.59 -20.75 9.68
CA GLU A 244 -12.81 -20.75 10.50
C GLU A 244 -12.59 -21.53 11.81
N GLY A 245 -12.91 -20.89 12.95
CA GLY A 245 -12.81 -21.50 14.28
C GLY A 245 -11.44 -21.49 14.96
N SER A 246 -10.34 -21.11 14.28
CA SER A 246 -8.99 -21.21 14.86
C SER A 246 -8.45 -19.90 15.48
N TRP A 247 -8.77 -18.73 14.92
CA TRP A 247 -8.26 -17.43 15.39
C TRP A 247 -9.35 -16.44 15.84
N GLY A 248 -10.63 -16.77 15.61
CA GLY A 248 -11.75 -15.81 15.69
C GLY A 248 -11.61 -14.69 14.66
N ASP A 249 -12.74 -14.17 14.14
CA ASP A 249 -12.70 -13.12 13.10
C ASP A 249 -11.86 -11.90 13.53
N SER A 250 -12.02 -11.44 14.78
CA SER A 250 -11.28 -10.30 15.31
C SER A 250 -9.76 -10.50 15.35
N GLY A 251 -9.29 -11.71 15.71
CA GLY A 251 -7.86 -12.02 15.78
C GLY A 251 -7.21 -12.02 14.41
N PHE A 252 -7.90 -12.56 13.40
CA PHE A 252 -7.46 -12.54 12.01
C PHE A 252 -7.25 -11.11 11.49
N TYR A 253 -8.27 -10.24 11.63
CA TYR A 253 -8.18 -8.85 11.17
C TYR A 253 -7.10 -8.06 11.91
N TYR A 254 -6.87 -8.38 13.19
CA TYR A 254 -5.79 -7.78 13.96
C TYR A 254 -4.41 -8.13 13.39
N VAL A 255 -4.15 -9.42 13.13
CA VAL A 255 -2.88 -9.88 12.52
C VAL A 255 -2.70 -9.31 11.12
N MET A 256 -3.76 -9.26 10.31
CA MET A 256 -3.74 -8.64 8.98
C MET A 256 -3.31 -7.17 9.06
N ASN A 257 -3.84 -6.39 10.01
CA ASN A 257 -3.44 -5.00 10.20
C ASN A 257 -1.96 -4.87 10.62
N ILE A 258 -1.41 -5.79 11.40
CA ILE A 258 0.02 -5.82 11.73
C ILE A 258 0.85 -6.04 10.46
N LEU A 259 0.45 -7.00 9.61
CA LEU A 259 1.15 -7.28 8.35
C LEU A 259 1.14 -6.06 7.42
N ILE A 260 0.00 -5.36 7.34
CA ILE A 260 -0.13 -4.12 6.55
C ILE A 260 0.76 -3.01 7.13
N ASN A 261 0.77 -2.83 8.44
CA ASN A 261 1.63 -1.82 9.09
C ASN A 261 3.12 -2.17 8.92
N LEU A 262 3.48 -3.44 9.01
CA LEU A 262 4.84 -3.94 8.75
C LEU A 262 5.23 -3.70 7.29
N TYR A 263 4.32 -3.92 6.35
CA TYR A 263 4.53 -3.59 4.94
C TYR A 263 4.82 -2.08 4.77
N CYS A 264 4.03 -1.21 5.39
CA CYS A 264 4.26 0.24 5.36
C CYS A 264 5.62 0.61 5.96
N LEU A 265 6.05 -0.05 7.04
CA LEU A 265 7.38 0.14 7.63
C LEU A 265 8.50 -0.26 6.65
N VAL A 266 8.40 -1.44 6.02
CA VAL A 266 9.48 -2.05 5.21
C VAL A 266 9.57 -1.43 3.81
N TYR A 267 8.45 -0.98 3.25
CA TYR A 267 8.36 -0.47 1.88
C TYR A 267 9.39 0.64 1.56
N PRO A 268 9.52 1.70 2.37
CA PRO A 268 10.49 2.76 2.11
C PRO A 268 11.94 2.25 2.11
N TRP A 269 12.27 1.32 3.01
CA TRP A 269 13.60 0.71 3.08
C TRP A 269 13.91 -0.14 1.85
N ALA A 270 12.93 -0.90 1.35
CA ALA A 270 13.09 -1.68 0.13
C ALA A 270 13.47 -0.79 -1.07
N ILE A 271 12.91 0.42 -1.16
CA ILE A 271 13.27 1.38 -2.21
C ILE A 271 14.67 1.96 -1.98
N MET A 272 14.94 2.46 -0.77
CA MET A 272 16.22 3.11 -0.45
C MET A 272 17.42 2.18 -0.60
N LEU A 273 17.31 0.93 -0.14
CA LEU A 273 18.39 -0.06 -0.19
C LEU A 273 18.64 -0.62 -1.60
N CYS A 274 17.64 -0.57 -2.48
CA CYS A 274 17.83 -0.98 -3.88
C CYS A 274 18.42 0.14 -4.75
N HIS A 275 18.32 1.39 -4.33
CA HIS A 275 18.87 2.52 -5.07
C HIS A 275 20.32 2.81 -4.65
N ARG A 276 21.29 2.52 -5.53
CA ARG A 276 22.73 2.54 -5.21
C ARG A 276 23.22 3.83 -4.53
N LYS A 277 22.79 4.99 -5.03
CA LYS A 277 23.21 6.29 -4.48
C LYS A 277 22.63 6.55 -3.08
N ILE A 278 21.35 6.21 -2.88
CA ILE A 278 20.67 6.43 -1.60
C ILE A 278 21.20 5.44 -0.57
N ARG A 279 21.43 4.18 -0.96
CA ARG A 279 22.08 3.18 -0.11
C ARG A 279 23.44 3.66 0.41
N GLY A 280 24.23 4.34 -0.42
CA GLY A 280 25.49 4.94 0.01
C GLY A 280 25.30 5.96 1.13
N GLU A 281 24.27 6.81 1.05
CA GLU A 281 23.96 7.83 2.07
C GLU A 281 23.36 7.24 3.35
N VAL A 282 22.81 6.03 3.31
CA VAL A 282 22.20 5.34 4.47
C VAL A 282 23.21 4.45 5.22
N CYS A 283 24.16 3.85 4.49
CA CYS A 283 25.12 2.88 5.04
C CYS A 283 26.49 3.50 5.42
N HIS A 284 26.66 4.81 5.26
CA HIS A 284 27.82 5.60 5.68
C HIS A 284 27.42 6.60 6.75
#